data_AF-A0A9X8MTH7-F1
#
_entry.id   AF-A0A9X8MTH7-F1
#
_cell.length_a   1.000
_cell.length_b   1.000
_cell.length_c   1.000
_cell.angle_alpha   90.00
_cell.angle_beta   90.00
_cell.angle_gamma   90.00
#
_symmetry.space_group_name_H-M   'P 1'
#
loop_
_entity.id
_entity.type
_entity.pdbx_description
1 polymer ?
#
loop_
_entity_poly.entity_id
_entity_poly.type
_entity_poly.pdbx_seq_one_letter_code
_entity_poly.pdbx_strand_id
1 'polypeptide(L)'
;MTKEPLPRLIPTGNCWCGCGTEIGLGSFFARGHDKVAEAALVAVKYGGSIPQMLHANGFGPSHSVVHKAIKDAHWERCNHCGYIGAPASMRNHEKKSHKES
;
A
#
# COMPACT_ATOMS: atom_id res chain seq x y z
N MET A 1 15.30 -16.28 9.80
CA MET A 1 13.90 -16.75 9.68
C MET A 1 13.46 -16.52 8.25
N THR A 2 13.41 -17.57 7.44
CA THR A 2 12.80 -17.56 6.10
C THR A 2 11.31 -17.31 6.28
N LYS A 3 10.77 -16.22 5.72
CA LYS A 3 9.33 -15.99 5.69
C LYS A 3 8.70 -17.12 4.87
N GLU A 4 7.75 -17.84 5.44
CA GLU A 4 6.94 -18.79 4.68
C GLU A 4 6.23 -18.03 3.55
N PRO A 5 6.13 -18.64 2.35
CA PRO A 5 5.44 -18.01 1.24
C PRO A 5 3.98 -17.79 1.60
N LEU A 6 3.50 -16.56 1.39
CA LEU A 6 2.09 -16.22 1.61
C LEU A 6 1.19 -17.10 0.72
N PRO A 7 0.00 -17.49 1.21
CA PRO A 7 -0.92 -18.31 0.43
C PRO A 7 -1.36 -17.57 -0.84
N ARG A 8 -1.52 -18.31 -1.93
CA ARG A 8 -2.09 -17.77 -3.17
C ARG A 8 -3.56 -17.44 -2.95
N LEU A 9 -3.91 -16.17 -3.12
CA LEU A 9 -5.29 -15.68 -3.07
C LEU A 9 -5.92 -15.73 -4.47
N ILE A 10 -7.20 -16.11 -4.54
CA ILE A 10 -7.96 -16.20 -5.79
C ILE A 10 -9.13 -15.21 -5.72
N PRO A 11 -9.28 -14.31 -6.71
CA PRO A 11 -10.42 -13.40 -6.79
C PRO A 11 -11.75 -14.16 -6.92
N THR A 12 -12.79 -13.67 -6.25
CA THR A 12 -14.10 -14.36 -6.17
C THR A 12 -15.14 -13.83 -7.15
N GLY A 13 -14.86 -12.72 -7.84
CA GLY A 13 -15.84 -12.01 -8.67
C GLY A 13 -16.66 -10.96 -7.91
N ASN A 14 -16.51 -10.84 -6.59
CA ASN A 14 -17.11 -9.77 -5.79
C ASN A 14 -16.03 -8.94 -5.09
N CYS A 15 -16.34 -7.67 -4.85
CA CYS A 15 -15.45 -6.73 -4.17
C CYS A 15 -15.19 -7.15 -2.72
N TRP A 16 -13.91 -7.37 -2.40
CA TRP A 16 -13.47 -7.79 -1.06
C TRP A 16 -13.59 -6.71 0.02
N CYS A 17 -13.95 -5.47 -0.33
CA CYS A 17 -14.31 -4.48 0.69
C CYS A 17 -15.67 -4.78 1.35
N GLY A 18 -16.44 -5.77 0.84
CA GLY A 18 -17.72 -6.19 1.41
C GLY A 18 -18.94 -5.42 0.91
N CYS A 19 -18.81 -4.53 -0.08
CA CYS A 19 -19.94 -3.76 -0.62
C CYS A 19 -20.88 -4.55 -1.53
N GLY A 20 -20.55 -5.81 -1.85
CA GLY A 20 -21.36 -6.67 -2.74
C GLY A 20 -21.18 -6.41 -4.24
N THR A 21 -20.52 -5.34 -4.65
CA THR A 21 -20.28 -5.01 -6.07
C THR A 21 -19.57 -6.15 -6.79
N GLU A 22 -20.12 -6.58 -7.93
CA GLU A 22 -19.47 -7.51 -8.84
C GLU A 22 -18.29 -6.84 -9.55
N ILE A 23 -17.19 -7.58 -9.72
CA ILE A 23 -15.95 -7.07 -10.29
C ILE A 23 -15.42 -7.98 -11.40
N GLY A 24 -14.68 -7.38 -12.33
CA GLY A 24 -14.11 -8.10 -13.46
C GLY A 24 -13.16 -9.23 -13.05
N LEU A 25 -13.05 -10.24 -13.91
CA LEU A 25 -12.15 -11.37 -13.71
C LEU A 25 -10.73 -10.92 -13.37
N GLY A 26 -10.14 -11.56 -12.36
CA GLY A 26 -8.77 -11.28 -11.91
C GLY A 26 -8.62 -10.09 -10.95
N SER A 27 -9.68 -9.33 -10.67
CA SER A 27 -9.64 -8.20 -9.72
C SER A 27 -10.16 -8.61 -8.35
N PHE A 28 -9.57 -8.08 -7.27
CA PHE A 28 -10.06 -8.27 -5.88
C PHE A 28 -10.99 -7.15 -5.40
N PHE A 29 -10.84 -5.95 -5.97
CA PHE A 29 -11.54 -4.75 -5.53
C PHE A 29 -12.15 -4.01 -6.72
N ALA A 30 -13.30 -3.37 -6.48
CA ALA A 30 -13.78 -2.31 -7.33
C ALA A 30 -12.79 -1.12 -7.29
N ARG A 31 -12.83 -0.24 -8.30
CA ARG A 31 -11.86 0.86 -8.42
C ARG A 31 -11.84 1.73 -7.16
N GLY A 32 -10.70 1.76 -6.47
CA GLY A 32 -10.48 2.56 -5.25
C GLY A 32 -10.98 1.92 -3.95
N HIS A 33 -11.61 0.74 -4.00
CA HIS A 33 -12.14 0.05 -2.82
C HIS A 33 -11.06 -0.69 -2.02
N ASP A 34 -9.86 -0.86 -2.57
CA ASP A 34 -8.68 -1.33 -1.85
C ASP A 34 -8.36 -0.38 -0.67
N LYS A 35 -8.47 0.94 -0.88
CA LYS A 35 -8.26 1.94 0.17
C LYS A 35 -9.40 2.01 1.18
N VAL A 36 -10.63 1.73 0.76
CA VAL A 36 -11.76 1.58 1.69
C VAL A 36 -11.52 0.37 2.60
N ALA A 37 -11.13 -0.77 2.04
CA ALA A 37 -10.82 -1.97 2.80
C ALA A 37 -9.63 -1.78 3.76
N GLU A 38 -8.56 -1.11 3.32
CA GLU A 38 -7.42 -0.73 4.15
C GLU A 38 -7.86 0.14 5.34
N ALA A 39 -8.63 1.20 5.10
CA ALA A 39 -9.13 2.09 6.16
C ALA A 39 -10.07 1.36 7.14
N ALA A 40 -10.97 0.51 6.64
CA ALA A 40 -11.85 -0.30 7.47
C ALA A 40 -11.06 -1.28 8.34
N LEU A 41 -10.00 -1.90 7.81
CA LEU A 41 -9.10 -2.74 8.59
C LEU A 41 -8.44 -1.94 9.71
N VAL A 42 -7.98 -0.72 9.43
CA VAL A 42 -7.40 0.16 10.46
C VAL A 42 -8.41 0.52 11.54
N ALA A 43 -9.65 0.84 11.14
CA ALA A 43 -10.73 1.13 12.08
C ALA A 43 -11.01 -0.05 13.02
N VAL A 44 -11.16 -1.26 12.46
CA VAL A 44 -11.51 -2.47 13.21
C VAL A 44 -10.36 -2.97 14.10
N LYS A 45 -9.11 -2.93 13.60
CA LYS A 45 -7.96 -3.51 14.31
C LYS A 45 -7.23 -2.53 15.23
N TYR A 46 -7.24 -1.24 14.90
CA TYR A 46 -6.43 -0.22 15.56
C TYR A 46 -7.24 1.02 15.97
N GLY A 47 -8.57 0.94 15.96
CA GLY A 47 -9.45 2.05 16.38
C GLY A 47 -9.31 3.29 15.48
N GLY A 48 -8.90 3.11 14.22
CA GLY A 48 -8.69 4.22 13.29
C GLY A 48 -7.36 4.96 13.49
N SER A 49 -6.52 4.53 14.45
CA SER A 49 -5.26 5.19 14.76
C SER A 49 -4.10 4.62 13.95
N ILE A 50 -3.65 5.38 12.95
CA ILE A 50 -2.46 5.05 12.16
C ILE A 50 -1.19 4.96 13.03
N PRO A 51 -0.93 5.86 14.00
CA PRO A 51 0.20 5.70 14.90
C PRO A 51 0.17 4.36 15.67
N GLN A 52 -1.00 3.93 16.14
CA GLN A 52 -1.13 2.64 16.83
C GLN A 52 -0.91 1.45 15.88
N MET A 53 -1.43 1.52 14.64
CA MET A 53 -1.13 0.52 13.62
C MET A 53 0.39 0.41 13.37
N LEU A 54 1.07 1.54 13.18
CA LEU A 54 2.51 1.55 12.95
C LEU A 54 3.26 0.96 14.14
N HIS A 55 2.92 1.39 15.36
CA HIS A 55 3.54 0.88 16.58
C HIS A 55 3.34 -0.62 16.76
N ALA A 56 2.11 -1.12 16.55
CA ALA A 56 1.77 -2.54 16.63
C ALA A 56 2.54 -3.40 15.60
N ASN A 57 2.97 -2.80 14.48
CA ASN A 57 3.79 -3.46 13.46
C ASN A 57 5.29 -3.18 13.63
N GLY A 58 5.70 -2.65 14.78
CA GLY A 58 7.10 -2.43 15.14
C GLY A 58 7.72 -1.17 14.54
N PHE A 59 6.92 -0.26 13.97
CA PHE A 59 7.37 1.00 13.38
C PHE A 59 7.11 2.19 14.32
N GLY A 60 7.87 3.27 14.13
CA GLY A 60 7.74 4.48 14.91
C GLY A 60 8.84 5.50 14.57
N PRO A 61 9.02 6.56 15.39
CA PRO A 61 10.01 7.60 15.14
C PRO A 61 11.44 7.05 14.97
N SER A 62 11.81 6.04 15.76
CA SER A 62 13.14 5.40 15.70
C SER A 62 13.23 4.26 14.67
N HIS A 63 12.10 3.76 14.16
CA HIS A 63 12.05 2.67 13.19
C HIS A 63 11.09 3.02 12.06
N SER A 64 11.62 3.71 11.05
CA SER A 64 10.84 4.25 9.94
C SER A 64 10.33 3.16 8.99
N VAL A 65 9.01 3.11 8.80
CA VAL A 65 8.37 2.24 7.81
C VAL A 65 8.77 2.59 6.37
N VAL A 66 9.04 3.87 6.09
CA VAL A 66 9.47 4.33 4.76
C VAL A 66 10.88 3.87 4.46
N HIS A 67 11.82 4.00 5.40
CA HIS A 67 13.17 3.48 5.22
C HIS A 67 13.16 1.96 5.06
N LYS A 68 12.28 1.27 5.80
CA LYS A 68 12.09 -0.17 5.63
C LYS A 68 11.55 -0.52 4.24
N ALA A 69 10.59 0.23 3.73
CA ALA A 69 10.03 0.03 2.39
C ALA A 69 11.08 0.25 1.28
N ILE A 70 11.97 1.24 1.42
CA ILE A 70 13.09 1.45 0.48
C ILE A 70 14.03 0.24 0.50
N LYS A 71 14.41 -0.22 1.70
CA LYS A 71 15.38 -1.31 1.87
C LYS A 71 14.84 -2.67 1.42
N ASP A 72 13.60 -2.98 1.76
CA ASP A 72 13.06 -4.34 1.65
C ASP A 72 12.00 -4.50 0.55
N ALA A 73 11.33 -3.42 0.15
CA ALA A 73 10.22 -3.46 -0.81
C ALA A 73 10.50 -2.63 -2.07
N HIS A 74 11.76 -2.26 -2.29
CA HIS A 74 12.23 -1.54 -3.47
C HIS A 74 11.48 -0.23 -3.73
N TRP A 75 11.03 0.45 -2.68
CA TRP A 75 10.59 1.84 -2.85
C TRP A 75 11.78 2.71 -3.19
N GLU A 76 11.53 3.74 -4.00
CA GLU A 76 12.59 4.61 -4.50
C GLU A 76 12.33 6.04 -4.05
N ARG A 77 13.42 6.81 -3.95
CA ARG A 77 13.38 8.25 -3.73
C ARG A 77 13.62 8.94 -5.06
N CYS A 78 12.86 9.99 -5.34
CA CYS A 78 13.10 10.79 -6.54
C CYS A 78 14.46 11.48 -6.47
N ASN A 79 15.19 11.49 -7.58
CA ASN A 79 16.48 12.18 -7.66
C ASN A 79 16.36 13.71 -7.73
N HIS A 80 15.18 14.23 -8.08
CA HIS A 80 14.94 15.65 -8.29
C HIS A 80 14.19 16.31 -7.12
N CYS A 81 13.46 15.54 -6.31
CA CYS A 81 12.68 16.08 -5.19
C CYS A 81 12.52 15.09 -4.03
N GLY A 82 11.79 15.50 -2.98
CA GLY A 82 11.58 14.69 -1.77
C GLY A 82 10.59 13.52 -1.90
N TYR A 83 10.01 13.27 -3.08
CA TYR A 83 9.01 12.22 -3.27
C TYR A 83 9.60 10.82 -3.07
N ILE A 84 8.84 9.95 -2.40
CA ILE A 84 9.20 8.56 -2.13
C ILE A 84 7.99 7.69 -2.47
N GLY A 85 8.20 6.61 -3.21
CA GLY A 85 7.09 5.75 -3.63
C GLY A 85 7.52 4.40 -4.18
N ALA A 86 6.54 3.54 -4.41
CA ALA A 86 6.76 2.29 -5.13
C ALA A 86 7.19 2.57 -6.59
N PRO A 87 7.92 1.65 -7.25
CA PRO A 87 8.47 1.87 -8.59
C PRO A 87 7.43 2.31 -9.65
N ALA A 88 6.22 1.77 -9.59
CA ALA A 88 5.14 2.15 -10.49
C ALA A 88 4.67 3.61 -10.31
N SER A 89 4.67 4.11 -9.07
CA SER A 89 4.33 5.50 -8.75
C SER A 89 5.46 6.45 -9.15
N MET A 90 6.71 6.03 -9.01
CA MET A 90 7.90 6.82 -9.34
C MET A 90 7.95 7.19 -10.82
N ARG A 91 7.75 6.23 -11.71
CA ARG A 91 7.70 6.46 -13.16
C ARG A 91 6.66 7.51 -13.55
N ASN A 92 5.49 7.43 -12.92
CA ASN A 92 4.40 8.38 -13.16
C ASN A 92 4.72 9.77 -12.59
N HIS A 93 5.37 9.81 -11.42
CA HIS A 93 5.80 11.04 -10.78
C HIS A 93 6.85 11.77 -11.62
N GLU A 94 7.92 11.10 -12.04
CA GLU A 94 8.99 11.71 -12.85
C GLU A 94 8.44 12.33 -14.14
N LYS A 95 7.60 11.59 -14.86
CA LYS A 95 6.99 12.05 -16.11
C LYS A 95 6.06 13.26 -15.95
N LYS A 96 5.42 13.44 -14.79
CA LYS A 96 4.42 14.49 -14.57
C LYS A 96 4.98 15.70 -13.84
N SER A 97 5.85 15.46 -12.87
CA SER A 97 6.34 16.46 -11.93
C SER A 97 7.68 17.07 -12.33
N HIS A 98 8.43 16.42 -13.23
CA HIS A 98 9.75 16.86 -13.69
C HIS A 98 9.85 16.98 -15.21
N LYS A 99 8.73 17.21 -15.89
CA LYS A 99 8.79 17.65 -17.29
C LYS A 99 9.55 18.97 -17.33
N GLU A 100 10.73 18.94 -17.93
CA GLU A 100 11.45 20.13 -18.35
C GLU A 100 10.49 20.98 -19.21
N SER A 101 10.42 22.27 -18.89
CA SER A 101 9.81 23.27 -19.79
C SER A 101 10.71 23.47 -21.01
#